data_AF-A0A9D6XRL0-F1
#
_entry.id   AF-A0A9D6XRL0-F1
#
_cell.length_a   1.000
_cell.length_b   1.000
_cell.length_c   1.000
_cell.angle_alpha   90.00
_cell.angle_beta   90.00
_cell.angle_gamma   90.00
#
_symmetry.space_group_name_H-M   'P 1'
#
loop_
_entity.id
_entity.type
_entity.pdbx_description
1 polymer ?
#
loop_
_entity_poly.entity_id
_entity_poly.type
_entity_poly.pdbx_seq_one_letter_code
_entity_poly.pdbx_strand_id
1 'polypeptide(L)'
;MIRQVKGLQSFLRPATRLQPQAFLYFPRRHYVQACLVHPFGEWFAPNRFAWTTTLEGWYGLLAHAGYPTALLCGPLSSLDKDHVVVVPFSEFLEEPEWADLESFAAKGGRVILQLPTEDPVSTKRVAAKLGLAVDEVEVRKGRVDGWVLTKGDGKNGGAAYEKRVTLSEANPLDVRARFHDNRRPALFSWGKDHWLVSAFDVGHSYNVTLRKELRGLIVSWIQPKLEPRIQVQGIDEDYRPLVEVNALQHDNRLLFICCNRSPYEWDMTVSVRGYAAGRIKVPPFESRQELVSGA
;
A
#
# COMPACT_ATOMS: atom_id res chain seq x y z
N MET A 1 33.36 11.47 -11.79
CA MET A 1 34.31 10.96 -10.79
C MET A 1 33.55 10.04 -9.84
N ILE A 2 33.63 8.72 -10.02
CA ILE A 2 32.87 7.76 -9.19
C ILE A 2 33.59 7.68 -7.84
N ARG A 3 33.03 8.28 -6.78
CA ARG A 3 33.53 8.06 -5.41
C ARG A 3 33.24 6.60 -5.05
N GLN A 4 34.27 5.76 -5.08
CA GLN A 4 34.19 4.43 -4.46
C GLN A 4 34.05 4.62 -2.95
N VAL A 5 32.86 4.35 -2.40
CA VAL A 5 32.69 4.22 -0.96
C VAL A 5 33.37 2.91 -0.55
N LYS A 6 34.47 3.00 0.21
CA LYS A 6 35.17 1.83 0.75
C LYS A 6 34.17 0.99 1.57
N GLY A 7 34.11 -0.32 1.32
CA GLY A 7 33.23 -1.25 2.03
C GLY A 7 31.94 -1.66 1.33
N LEU A 8 31.60 -1.06 0.17
CA LEU A 8 30.43 -1.46 -0.63
C LEU A 8 30.61 -2.81 -1.36
N GLN A 9 31.84 -3.28 -1.54
CA GLN A 9 32.11 -4.51 -2.32
C GLN A 9 31.38 -5.74 -1.76
N SER A 10 31.13 -5.79 -0.45
CA SER A 10 30.37 -6.87 0.18
C SER A 10 28.88 -6.85 -0.18
N PHE A 11 28.33 -5.67 -0.48
CA PHE A 11 26.95 -5.51 -0.96
C PHE A 11 26.79 -5.79 -2.47
N LEU A 12 27.88 -6.02 -3.19
CA LEU A 12 27.86 -6.52 -4.58
C LEU A 12 27.73 -8.06 -4.64
N ARG A 13 27.92 -8.76 -3.51
CA ARG A 13 27.49 -10.15 -3.28
C ARG A 13 26.01 -10.14 -2.85
N PRO A 14 25.26 -11.26 -2.74
CA PRO A 14 23.81 -11.19 -2.52
C PRO A 14 23.49 -10.54 -1.15
N ALA A 15 23.34 -9.22 -1.16
CA ALA A 15 22.75 -8.46 -0.09
C ALA A 15 21.25 -8.81 -0.07
N THR A 16 20.74 -9.11 1.11
CA THR A 16 19.32 -9.38 1.27
C THR A 16 18.61 -8.05 1.45
N ARG A 17 17.49 -7.87 0.74
CA ARG A 17 16.55 -6.80 1.10
C ARG A 17 16.08 -7.05 2.53
N LEU A 18 15.76 -5.98 3.26
CA LEU A 18 15.06 -6.14 4.53
C LEU A 18 13.83 -7.04 4.32
N GLN A 19 13.60 -7.96 5.25
CA GLN A 19 12.43 -8.84 5.19
C GLN A 19 11.16 -8.00 5.02
N PRO A 20 10.30 -8.28 4.03
CA PRO A 20 9.09 -7.50 3.82
C PRO A 20 8.19 -7.52 5.08
N GLN A 21 7.55 -6.38 5.38
CA GLN A 21 6.50 -6.29 6.40
C GLN A 21 5.10 -6.29 5.78
N ALA A 22 5.02 -5.85 4.52
CA ALA A 22 3.78 -5.81 3.77
C ALA A 22 3.91 -6.60 2.47
N PHE A 23 2.82 -7.25 2.08
CA PHE A 23 2.75 -8.03 0.86
C PHE A 23 1.56 -7.62 0.02
N LEU A 24 1.77 -7.37 -1.27
CA LEU A 24 0.69 -7.29 -2.23
C LEU A 24 0.43 -8.72 -2.72
N TYR A 25 -0.74 -9.26 -2.40
CA TYR A 25 -1.08 -10.65 -2.61
C TYR A 25 -1.75 -10.89 -3.95
N PHE A 26 -1.22 -11.86 -4.69
CA PHE A 26 -1.66 -12.29 -6.01
C PHE A 26 -1.69 -13.81 -6.07
N PRO A 27 -2.86 -14.45 -6.02
CA PRO A 27 -2.91 -15.90 -6.20
C PRO A 27 -2.34 -16.25 -7.58
N ARG A 28 -1.45 -17.24 -7.64
CA ARG A 28 -0.62 -17.52 -8.83
C ARG A 28 -1.42 -17.79 -10.10
N ARG A 29 -2.60 -18.41 -9.98
CA ARG A 29 -3.52 -18.65 -11.11
C ARG A 29 -4.14 -17.36 -11.65
N HIS A 30 -4.28 -16.35 -10.79
CA HIS A 30 -4.97 -15.11 -11.08
C HIS A 30 -4.04 -14.02 -11.60
N TYR A 31 -2.73 -14.09 -11.35
CA TYR A 31 -1.76 -13.25 -12.08
C TYR A 31 -1.90 -13.48 -13.59
N VAL A 32 -1.97 -14.74 -14.01
CA VAL A 32 -2.15 -15.11 -15.43
C VAL A 32 -3.51 -14.64 -15.94
N GLN A 33 -4.60 -14.88 -15.20
CA GLN A 33 -5.92 -14.40 -15.61
C GLN A 33 -6.01 -12.88 -15.66
N ALA A 34 -5.46 -12.14 -14.69
CA ALA A 34 -5.37 -10.69 -14.76
C ALA A 34 -4.62 -10.29 -16.04
N CYS A 35 -3.40 -10.81 -16.25
CA CYS A 35 -2.60 -10.51 -17.45
C CYS A 35 -3.33 -10.85 -18.77
N LEU A 36 -4.21 -11.85 -18.77
CA LEU A 36 -4.98 -12.30 -19.94
C LEU A 36 -6.30 -11.54 -20.14
N VAL A 37 -7.02 -11.22 -19.06
CA VAL A 37 -8.29 -10.49 -19.07
C VAL A 37 -8.07 -9.04 -19.44
N HIS A 38 -6.89 -8.48 -19.15
CA HIS A 38 -6.53 -7.19 -19.72
C HIS A 38 -5.11 -7.14 -20.35
N PRO A 39 -4.96 -7.55 -21.63
CA PRO A 39 -3.65 -7.78 -22.23
C PRO A 39 -2.77 -6.53 -22.29
N PHE A 40 -1.46 -6.72 -22.09
CA PHE A 40 -0.38 -5.72 -22.14
C PHE A 40 -0.16 -5.03 -23.51
N GLY A 41 -1.10 -5.15 -24.45
CA GLY A 41 -0.85 -4.91 -25.88
C GLY A 41 -1.47 -3.67 -26.53
N GLU A 42 -2.41 -2.97 -25.89
CA GLU A 42 -3.14 -1.88 -26.56
C GLU A 42 -2.94 -0.53 -25.86
N TRP A 43 -1.94 0.21 -26.34
CA TRP A 43 -1.51 1.54 -25.88
C TRP A 43 -2.58 2.64 -25.96
N PHE A 44 -3.80 2.33 -26.43
CA PHE A 44 -4.85 3.31 -26.72
C PHE A 44 -6.16 3.14 -25.93
N ALA A 45 -6.26 2.20 -24.99
CA ALA A 45 -7.45 2.02 -24.15
C ALA A 45 -7.25 2.55 -22.71
N PRO A 46 -7.84 3.70 -22.33
CA PRO A 46 -7.57 4.33 -21.04
C PRO A 46 -8.05 3.54 -19.81
N ASN A 47 -8.98 2.60 -19.95
CA ASN A 47 -9.49 1.83 -18.80
C ASN A 47 -8.61 0.63 -18.41
N ARG A 48 -7.52 0.35 -19.14
CA ARG A 48 -6.70 -0.87 -18.97
C ARG A 48 -5.40 -0.68 -18.18
N PHE A 49 -5.08 0.55 -17.79
CA PHE A 49 -3.93 0.88 -16.92
C PHE A 49 -4.25 0.81 -15.42
N ALA A 50 -5.51 0.58 -15.06
CA ALA A 50 -5.95 0.68 -13.67
C ALA A 50 -5.10 -0.19 -12.75
N TRP A 51 -4.79 -1.42 -13.15
CA TRP A 51 -4.24 -2.41 -12.24
C TRP A 51 -2.72 -2.34 -12.09
N THR A 52 -1.98 -1.82 -13.10
CA THR A 52 -0.60 -1.36 -12.86
C THR A 52 -0.58 -0.15 -11.94
N THR A 53 -1.49 0.82 -12.13
CA THR A 53 -1.56 2.00 -11.26
C THR A 53 -2.02 1.68 -9.82
N THR A 54 -2.91 0.71 -9.64
CA THR A 54 -3.34 0.20 -8.33
C THR A 54 -2.17 -0.45 -7.62
N LEU A 55 -1.42 -1.29 -8.33
CA LEU A 55 -0.25 -1.97 -7.80
C LEU A 55 0.87 -1.00 -7.41
N GLU A 56 1.26 -0.12 -8.33
CA GLU A 56 2.27 0.91 -8.09
C GLU A 56 1.86 1.85 -6.96
N GLY A 57 0.57 2.21 -6.92
CA GLY A 57 0.00 3.03 -5.86
C GLY A 57 0.06 2.37 -4.49
N TRP A 58 -0.32 1.09 -4.37
CA TRP A 58 -0.20 0.35 -3.12
C TRP A 58 1.26 0.16 -2.69
N TYR A 59 2.13 -0.21 -3.64
CA TYR A 59 3.57 -0.33 -3.40
C TYR A 59 4.15 0.99 -2.89
N GLY A 60 3.86 2.09 -3.60
CA GLY A 60 4.28 3.43 -3.25
C GLY A 60 3.73 3.86 -1.89
N LEU A 61 2.45 3.62 -1.61
CA LEU A 61 1.82 4.00 -0.34
C LEU A 61 2.57 3.38 0.85
N LEU A 62 2.80 2.07 0.80
CA LEU A 62 3.45 1.32 1.87
C LEU A 62 4.94 1.64 1.98
N ALA A 63 5.64 1.76 0.86
CA ALA A 63 7.05 2.15 0.82
C ALA A 63 7.27 3.58 1.34
N HIS A 64 6.41 4.53 0.95
CA HIS A 64 6.45 5.91 1.45
C HIS A 64 6.12 5.97 2.96
N ALA A 65 5.33 5.03 3.46
CA ALA A 65 5.05 4.86 4.88
C ALA A 65 6.15 4.11 5.66
N GLY A 66 7.18 3.60 4.99
CA GLY A 66 8.31 2.93 5.64
C GLY A 66 8.13 1.43 5.89
N TYR A 67 7.15 0.80 5.22
CA TYR A 67 6.93 -0.65 5.25
C TYR A 67 7.60 -1.30 4.04
N PRO A 68 8.71 -2.07 4.20
CA PRO A 68 9.28 -2.83 3.11
C PRO A 68 8.22 -3.76 2.51
N THR A 69 7.98 -3.61 1.21
CA THR A 69 6.85 -4.24 0.52
C THR A 69 7.34 -5.20 -0.56
N ALA A 70 6.70 -6.36 -0.66
CA ALA A 70 6.97 -7.36 -1.70
C ALA A 70 5.69 -7.90 -2.33
N LEU A 71 5.83 -8.62 -3.44
CA LEU A 71 4.75 -9.39 -4.04
C LEU A 71 4.70 -10.78 -3.39
N LEU A 72 3.50 -11.29 -3.10
CA LEU A 72 3.30 -12.63 -2.59
C LEU A 72 2.39 -13.41 -3.55
N CYS A 73 2.94 -14.49 -4.13
CA CYS A 73 2.19 -15.41 -5.00
C CYS A 73 2.00 -16.82 -4.41
N GLY A 74 2.42 -17.02 -3.16
CA GLY A 74 2.37 -18.28 -2.43
C GLY A 74 1.34 -18.27 -1.29
N PRO A 75 1.22 -19.38 -0.55
CA PRO A 75 0.28 -19.48 0.57
C PRO A 75 0.65 -18.55 1.73
N LEU A 76 -0.38 -18.03 2.41
CA LEU A 76 -0.22 -17.16 3.59
C LEU A 76 0.25 -17.90 4.85
N SER A 77 0.27 -19.24 4.81
CA SER A 77 0.75 -20.07 5.91
C SER A 77 2.21 -19.80 6.29
N SER A 78 3.01 -19.29 5.35
CA SER A 78 4.41 -18.91 5.55
C SER A 78 4.62 -17.56 6.26
N LEU A 79 3.57 -16.75 6.41
CA LEU A 79 3.67 -15.42 7.02
C LEU A 79 3.35 -15.45 8.52
N ASP A 80 4.09 -14.70 9.31
CA ASP A 80 3.78 -14.48 10.73
C ASP A 80 2.70 -13.40 10.91
N LYS A 81 2.13 -13.32 12.12
CA LYS A 81 1.10 -12.33 12.50
C LYS A 81 1.56 -10.87 12.39
N ASP A 82 2.88 -10.63 12.37
CA ASP A 82 3.49 -9.30 12.30
C ASP A 82 3.65 -8.79 10.85
N HIS A 83 2.76 -9.23 9.95
CA HIS A 83 2.71 -8.81 8.55
C HIS A 83 1.34 -8.23 8.18
N VAL A 84 1.35 -7.40 7.14
CA VAL A 84 0.14 -6.91 6.47
C VAL A 84 0.07 -7.52 5.08
N VAL A 85 -1.11 -8.00 4.70
CA VAL A 85 -1.39 -8.47 3.34
C VAL A 85 -2.42 -7.54 2.70
N VAL A 86 -2.10 -7.01 1.54
CA VAL A 86 -3.02 -6.22 0.70
C VAL A 86 -3.52 -7.09 -0.43
N VAL A 87 -4.84 -7.15 -0.59
CA VAL A 87 -5.54 -7.80 -1.69
C VAL A 87 -6.16 -6.71 -2.57
N PRO A 88 -5.42 -6.24 -3.60
CA PRO A 88 -5.90 -5.17 -4.48
C PRO A 88 -7.03 -5.61 -5.41
N PHE A 89 -7.10 -6.92 -5.75
CA PHE A 89 -8.07 -7.49 -6.69
C PHE A 89 -8.78 -8.68 -6.07
N SER A 90 -9.76 -8.39 -5.20
CA SER A 90 -10.50 -9.41 -4.47
C SER A 90 -11.49 -10.19 -5.33
N GLU A 91 -11.85 -9.67 -6.50
CA GLU A 91 -12.67 -10.36 -7.50
C GLU A 91 -12.04 -11.66 -8.00
N PHE A 92 -10.73 -11.82 -7.87
CA PHE A 92 -10.09 -13.06 -8.29
C PHE A 92 -9.99 -14.10 -7.17
N LEU A 93 -10.33 -13.79 -5.93
CA LEU A 93 -10.23 -14.79 -4.85
C LEU A 93 -11.23 -15.94 -5.04
N GLU A 94 -10.74 -17.18 -4.95
CA GLU A 94 -11.54 -18.39 -4.80
C GLU A 94 -11.61 -18.80 -3.32
N GLU A 95 -12.43 -19.81 -3.00
CA GLU A 95 -12.64 -20.25 -1.61
C GLU A 95 -11.34 -20.63 -0.87
N PRO A 96 -10.34 -21.30 -1.48
CA PRO A 96 -9.08 -21.59 -0.80
C PRO A 96 -8.32 -20.32 -0.38
N GLU A 97 -8.29 -19.28 -1.23
CA GLU A 97 -7.61 -18.04 -0.87
C GLU A 97 -8.37 -17.24 0.18
N TRP A 98 -9.71 -17.26 0.15
CA TRP A 98 -10.52 -16.70 1.24
C TRP A 98 -10.21 -17.38 2.57
N ALA A 99 -10.20 -18.71 2.60
CA ALA A 99 -9.88 -19.48 3.81
C ALA A 99 -8.45 -19.20 4.32
N ASP A 100 -7.47 -19.05 3.42
CA ASP A 100 -6.09 -18.70 3.78
C ASP A 100 -6.00 -17.29 4.39
N LEU A 101 -6.71 -16.31 3.85
CA LEU A 101 -6.77 -14.94 4.38
C LEU A 101 -7.47 -14.89 5.75
N GLU A 102 -8.57 -15.63 5.91
CA GLU A 102 -9.28 -15.75 7.19
C GLU A 102 -8.41 -16.42 8.25
N SER A 103 -7.72 -17.50 7.91
CA SER A 103 -6.76 -18.17 8.78
C SER A 103 -5.60 -17.24 9.19
N PHE A 104 -5.07 -16.48 8.23
CA PHE A 104 -4.05 -15.47 8.49
C PHE A 104 -4.52 -14.37 9.44
N ALA A 105 -5.72 -13.85 9.23
CA ALA A 105 -6.33 -12.87 10.13
C ALA A 105 -6.59 -13.45 11.53
N ALA A 106 -7.08 -14.70 11.61
CA ALA A 106 -7.38 -15.38 12.87
C ALA A 106 -6.16 -15.57 13.77
N LYS A 107 -4.96 -15.79 13.21
CA LYS A 107 -3.70 -15.84 13.97
C LYS A 107 -3.12 -14.47 14.34
N GLY A 108 -3.80 -13.38 13.99
CA GLY A 108 -3.43 -12.02 14.35
C GLY A 108 -2.90 -11.16 13.20
N GLY A 109 -2.76 -11.73 12.00
CA GLY A 109 -2.37 -11.00 10.80
C GLY A 109 -3.37 -9.90 10.43
N ARG A 110 -2.95 -9.00 9.54
CA ARG A 110 -3.77 -7.89 9.05
C ARG A 110 -3.99 -7.99 7.55
N VAL A 111 -5.25 -7.93 7.13
CA VAL A 111 -5.63 -7.96 5.72
C VAL A 111 -6.20 -6.60 5.33
N ILE A 112 -5.75 -6.04 4.21
CA ILE A 112 -6.37 -4.91 3.55
C ILE A 112 -7.01 -5.44 2.29
N LEU A 113 -8.32 -5.33 2.16
CA LEU A 113 -9.07 -5.82 1.02
C LEU A 113 -9.74 -4.65 0.29
N GLN A 114 -9.52 -4.58 -1.01
CA GLN A 114 -10.18 -3.63 -1.88
C GLN A 114 -11.41 -4.30 -2.51
N LEU A 115 -12.60 -3.72 -2.33
CA LEU A 115 -13.77 -4.17 -3.07
C LEU A 115 -13.55 -3.94 -4.58
N PRO A 116 -14.02 -4.87 -5.43
CA PRO A 116 -14.00 -4.64 -6.87
C PRO A 116 -14.78 -3.37 -7.20
N THR A 117 -14.30 -2.60 -8.17
CA THR A 117 -14.95 -1.35 -8.62
C THR A 117 -15.27 -1.34 -10.11
N GLU A 118 -14.83 -2.38 -10.85
CA GLU A 118 -15.00 -2.50 -12.30
C GLU A 118 -16.26 -3.26 -12.70
N ASP A 119 -16.61 -4.30 -11.94
CA ASP A 119 -17.70 -5.22 -12.26
C ASP A 119 -18.70 -5.31 -11.10
N PRO A 120 -19.94 -4.81 -11.29
CA PRO A 120 -20.99 -4.90 -10.26
C PRO A 120 -21.30 -6.34 -9.81
N VAL A 121 -21.14 -7.35 -10.68
CA VAL A 121 -21.41 -8.75 -10.32
C VAL A 121 -20.36 -9.25 -9.33
N SER A 122 -19.08 -9.08 -9.67
CA SER A 122 -17.97 -9.40 -8.77
C SER A 122 -18.00 -8.60 -7.49
N THR A 123 -18.36 -7.31 -7.58
CA THR A 123 -18.54 -6.43 -6.41
C THR A 123 -19.58 -6.99 -5.44
N LYS A 124 -20.77 -7.34 -5.94
CA LYS A 124 -21.83 -7.94 -5.12
C LYS A 124 -21.41 -9.28 -4.51
N ARG A 125 -20.71 -10.12 -5.28
CA ARG A 125 -20.22 -11.42 -4.78
C ARG A 125 -19.23 -11.25 -3.63
N VAL A 126 -18.23 -10.39 -3.79
CA VAL A 126 -17.23 -10.12 -2.74
C VAL A 126 -17.87 -9.43 -1.53
N ALA A 127 -18.74 -8.45 -1.75
CA ALA A 127 -19.46 -7.76 -0.68
C ALA A 127 -20.34 -8.74 0.13
N ALA A 128 -21.03 -9.68 -0.54
CA ALA A 128 -21.84 -10.69 0.12
C ALA A 128 -21.02 -11.60 1.04
N LYS A 129 -19.79 -11.96 0.66
CA LYS A 129 -18.85 -12.71 1.53
C LYS A 129 -18.54 -11.99 2.84
N LEU A 130 -18.55 -10.66 2.82
CA LEU A 130 -18.32 -9.80 3.98
C LEU A 130 -19.61 -9.44 4.74
N GLY A 131 -20.78 -9.94 4.29
CA GLY A 131 -22.08 -9.58 4.85
C GLY A 131 -22.51 -8.15 4.54
N LEU A 132 -22.05 -7.60 3.42
CA LEU A 132 -22.30 -6.23 2.97
C LEU A 132 -23.35 -6.22 1.85
N ALA A 133 -24.18 -5.18 1.85
CA ALA A 133 -25.11 -4.90 0.76
C ALA A 133 -24.58 -3.74 -0.10
N VAL A 134 -24.63 -3.93 -1.42
CA VAL A 134 -24.15 -2.94 -2.41
C VAL A 134 -25.37 -2.23 -3.00
N ASP A 135 -25.41 -0.90 -2.85
CA ASP A 135 -26.39 -0.04 -3.51
C ASP A 135 -26.00 0.16 -4.97
N GLU A 136 -24.78 0.62 -5.23
CA GLU A 136 -24.32 1.04 -6.56
C GLU A 136 -22.80 0.93 -6.73
N VAL A 137 -22.34 0.79 -7.98
CA VAL A 137 -20.94 1.03 -8.39
C VAL A 137 -20.93 2.25 -9.31
N GLU A 138 -20.29 3.32 -8.87
CA GLU A 138 -20.25 4.60 -9.58
C GLU A 138 -18.88 4.81 -10.24
N VAL A 139 -18.89 5.32 -11.47
CA VAL A 139 -17.67 5.63 -12.25
C VAL A 139 -17.76 7.06 -12.79
N ARG A 140 -16.73 7.88 -12.53
CA ARG A 140 -16.57 9.21 -13.12
C ARG A 140 -15.82 9.13 -14.44
N LYS A 141 -16.16 10.04 -15.35
CA LYS A 141 -15.56 10.10 -16.70
C LYS A 141 -14.13 10.64 -16.69
N GLY A 142 -13.80 11.56 -15.79
CA GLY A 142 -12.46 12.11 -15.65
C GLY A 142 -11.58 11.24 -14.75
N ARG A 143 -10.36 10.92 -15.22
CA ARG A 143 -9.35 10.17 -14.46
C ARG A 143 -8.85 10.88 -13.19
N VAL A 144 -9.00 12.20 -13.14
CA VAL A 144 -8.67 13.03 -11.97
C VAL A 144 -9.92 13.52 -11.23
N ASP A 145 -11.09 13.01 -11.60
CA ASP A 145 -12.33 13.29 -10.88
C ASP A 145 -12.54 12.22 -9.82
N GLY A 146 -12.94 12.65 -8.63
CA GLY A 146 -13.13 11.74 -7.52
C GLY A 146 -14.09 12.28 -6.47
N TRP A 147 -14.18 11.55 -5.37
CA TRP A 147 -14.98 11.89 -4.21
C TRP A 147 -14.07 12.13 -3.02
N VAL A 148 -14.31 13.24 -2.32
CA VAL A 148 -13.58 13.56 -1.09
C VAL A 148 -13.95 12.57 0.00
N LEU A 149 -12.96 12.15 0.77
CA LEU A 149 -13.13 11.30 1.94
C LEU A 149 -13.08 12.15 3.20
N THR A 150 -13.95 11.86 4.16
CA THR A 150 -14.01 12.53 5.46
C THR A 150 -13.81 11.52 6.58
N LYS A 151 -12.91 11.81 7.51
CA LYS A 151 -12.66 11.00 8.72
C LYS A 151 -13.77 11.19 9.76
N GLY A 152 -13.77 10.36 10.81
CA GLY A 152 -14.71 10.48 11.93
C GLY A 152 -14.66 11.83 12.65
N ASP A 153 -13.50 12.51 12.65
CA ASP A 153 -13.31 13.85 13.24
C ASP A 153 -13.67 15.01 12.29
N GLY A 154 -14.23 14.71 11.11
CA GLY A 154 -14.60 15.71 10.11
C GLY A 154 -13.45 16.20 9.23
N LYS A 155 -12.21 15.76 9.47
CA LYS A 155 -11.06 16.17 8.65
C LYS A 155 -10.98 15.42 7.33
N ASN A 156 -10.22 15.98 6.40
CA ASN A 156 -9.94 15.37 5.11
C ASN A 156 -9.22 14.02 5.27
N GLY A 157 -9.76 12.98 4.65
CA GLY A 157 -9.21 11.63 4.57
C GLY A 157 -8.46 11.35 3.26
N GLY A 158 -8.49 12.27 2.31
CA GLY A 158 -8.01 12.08 0.94
C GLY A 158 -9.17 12.06 -0.04
N ALA A 159 -9.01 11.35 -1.15
CA ALA A 159 -10.05 11.22 -2.16
C ALA A 159 -10.01 9.83 -2.80
N ALA A 160 -11.18 9.36 -3.22
CA ALA A 160 -11.38 8.18 -4.05
C ALA A 160 -11.51 8.63 -5.51
N TYR A 161 -10.62 8.19 -6.38
CA TYR A 161 -10.59 8.61 -7.78
C TYR A 161 -11.25 7.60 -8.70
N GLU A 162 -11.91 8.14 -9.73
CA GLU A 162 -12.54 7.42 -10.83
C GLU A 162 -13.72 6.52 -10.42
N LYS A 163 -13.58 5.64 -9.42
CA LYS A 163 -14.56 4.61 -9.09
C LYS A 163 -14.82 4.50 -7.60
N ARG A 164 -16.08 4.26 -7.24
CA ARG A 164 -16.49 3.89 -5.88
C ARG A 164 -17.59 2.85 -5.87
N VAL A 165 -17.69 2.13 -4.76
CA VAL A 165 -18.81 1.28 -4.40
C VAL A 165 -19.59 1.99 -3.29
N THR A 166 -20.88 2.15 -3.48
CA THR A 166 -21.79 2.66 -2.45
C THR A 166 -22.45 1.49 -1.73
N LEU A 167 -22.29 1.43 -0.42
CA LEU A 167 -22.80 0.34 0.42
C LEU A 167 -24.05 0.76 1.20
N SER A 168 -25.01 -0.15 1.33
CA SER A 168 -26.16 0.05 2.22
C SER A 168 -25.72 -0.09 3.68
N GLU A 169 -26.14 0.84 4.52
CA GLU A 169 -25.78 0.85 5.95
C GLU A 169 -26.80 0.01 6.75
N ALA A 170 -26.70 -1.32 6.63
CA ALA A 170 -27.57 -2.26 7.33
C ALA A 170 -26.95 -2.81 8.65
N ASN A 171 -25.62 -2.74 8.78
CA ASN A 171 -24.87 -3.26 9.92
C ASN A 171 -23.93 -2.18 10.49
N PRO A 172 -23.71 -2.14 11.82
CA PRO A 172 -22.73 -1.22 12.40
C PRO A 172 -21.32 -1.61 11.95
N LEU A 173 -20.74 -0.82 11.04
CA LEU A 173 -19.35 -0.92 10.60
C LEU A 173 -18.48 0.01 11.46
N ASP A 174 -17.25 -0.41 11.79
CA ASP A 174 -16.23 0.49 12.34
C ASP A 174 -15.64 1.35 11.21
N VAL A 175 -16.34 2.44 10.89
CA VAL A 175 -16.02 3.29 9.73
C VAL A 175 -14.87 4.25 10.05
N ARG A 176 -13.78 4.14 9.28
CA ARG A 176 -12.58 4.99 9.37
C ARG A 176 -12.69 6.24 8.49
N ALA A 177 -13.33 6.11 7.33
CA ALA A 177 -13.61 7.22 6.44
C ALA A 177 -14.94 7.01 5.68
N ARG A 178 -15.62 8.12 5.41
CA ARG A 178 -16.87 8.18 4.64
C ARG A 178 -16.68 9.03 3.39
N PHE A 179 -17.44 8.75 2.34
CA PHE A 179 -17.57 9.69 1.23
C PHE A 179 -18.24 10.96 1.74
N HIS A 180 -17.67 12.12 1.40
CA HIS A 180 -18.11 13.40 1.95
C HIS A 180 -19.54 13.75 1.53
N ASP A 181 -19.88 13.48 0.27
CA ASP A 181 -21.14 13.86 -0.39
C ASP A 181 -22.36 13.12 0.14
N ASN A 182 -22.24 11.79 0.32
CA ASN A 182 -23.38 10.94 0.69
C ASN A 182 -23.24 10.27 2.07
N ARG A 183 -22.12 10.52 2.77
CA ARG A 183 -21.80 9.98 4.10
C ARG A 183 -21.70 8.44 4.15
N ARG A 184 -21.69 7.75 3.01
CA ARG A 184 -21.60 6.29 2.96
C ARG A 184 -20.18 5.81 3.33
N PRO A 185 -20.04 4.60 3.89
CA PRO A 185 -18.72 4.06 4.25
C PRO A 185 -17.79 3.96 3.03
N ALA A 186 -16.58 4.49 3.14
CA ALA A 186 -15.54 4.39 2.11
C ALA A 186 -14.38 3.48 2.54
N LEU A 187 -14.05 3.51 3.83
CA LEU A 187 -13.00 2.69 4.44
C LEU A 187 -13.46 2.29 5.85
N PHE A 188 -13.44 1.00 6.17
CA PHE A 188 -13.94 0.50 7.44
C PHE A 188 -13.23 -0.79 7.88
N SER A 189 -13.23 -1.04 9.18
CA SER A 189 -12.69 -2.27 9.75
C SER A 189 -13.75 -3.38 9.76
N TRP A 190 -13.30 -4.62 9.54
CA TRP A 190 -14.11 -5.84 9.60
C TRP A 190 -13.38 -6.93 10.38
N GLY A 191 -14.12 -7.91 10.92
CA GLY A 191 -13.53 -9.08 11.60
C GLY A 191 -12.63 -8.74 12.80
N LYS A 192 -13.16 -8.01 13.80
CA LYS A 192 -12.43 -7.58 15.01
C LYS A 192 -11.15 -6.77 14.72
N ASP A 193 -11.20 -5.88 13.73
CA ASP A 193 -10.10 -4.99 13.34
C ASP A 193 -8.86 -5.69 12.76
N HIS A 194 -9.05 -6.89 12.20
CA HIS A 194 -8.03 -7.61 11.43
C HIS A 194 -8.13 -7.34 9.92
N TRP A 195 -9.28 -6.86 9.46
CA TRP A 195 -9.50 -6.51 8.07
C TRP A 195 -9.77 -5.02 7.94
N LEU A 196 -9.15 -4.39 6.95
CA LEU A 196 -9.49 -3.06 6.47
C LEU A 196 -10.08 -3.21 5.08
N VAL A 197 -11.31 -2.76 4.89
CA VAL A 197 -12.03 -2.90 3.61
C VAL A 197 -12.22 -1.53 3.00
N SER A 198 -11.80 -1.36 1.74
CA SER A 198 -12.05 -0.14 0.96
C SER A 198 -13.17 -0.36 -0.07
N ALA A 199 -14.07 0.62 -0.15
CA ALA A 199 -15.14 0.69 -1.15
C ALA A 199 -14.73 1.54 -2.37
N PHE A 200 -13.42 1.62 -2.65
CA PHE A 200 -12.82 2.35 -3.76
C PHE A 200 -11.40 1.83 -4.01
N ASP A 201 -10.82 2.20 -5.15
CA ASP A 201 -9.44 1.85 -5.48
C ASP A 201 -8.43 2.75 -4.76
N VAL A 202 -7.89 2.26 -3.64
CA VAL A 202 -6.93 3.01 -2.81
C VAL A 202 -5.60 3.16 -3.53
N GLY A 203 -5.14 2.11 -4.21
CA GLY A 203 -3.88 2.12 -4.93
C GLY A 203 -3.89 3.18 -6.02
N HIS A 204 -4.88 3.12 -6.91
CA HIS A 204 -5.06 4.10 -7.98
C HIS A 204 -5.21 5.52 -7.41
N SER A 205 -6.06 5.70 -6.41
CA SER A 205 -6.29 7.01 -5.78
C SER A 205 -5.02 7.60 -5.16
N TYR A 206 -4.19 6.76 -4.54
CA TYR A 206 -2.91 7.21 -4.02
C TYR A 206 -1.91 7.49 -5.13
N ASN A 207 -1.85 6.68 -6.18
CA ASN A 207 -0.94 6.90 -7.30
C ASN A 207 -1.20 8.25 -8.00
N VAL A 208 -2.47 8.61 -8.17
CA VAL A 208 -2.88 9.88 -8.80
C VAL A 208 -2.54 11.08 -7.92
N THR A 209 -2.59 10.95 -6.60
CA THR A 209 -2.55 12.12 -5.70
C THR A 209 -1.31 12.23 -4.84
N LEU A 210 -0.68 11.11 -4.49
CA LEU A 210 0.42 10.97 -3.53
C LEU A 210 0.15 11.66 -2.18
N ARG A 211 -1.13 11.81 -1.81
CA ARG A 211 -1.55 12.62 -0.66
C ARG A 211 -1.27 11.93 0.67
N LYS A 212 -0.70 12.68 1.61
CA LYS A 212 -0.40 12.22 2.97
C LYS A 212 -1.65 11.82 3.75
N GLU A 213 -2.81 12.38 3.44
CA GLU A 213 -4.07 12.09 4.13
C GLU A 213 -4.50 10.63 3.94
N LEU A 214 -4.48 10.14 2.68
CA LEU A 214 -4.84 8.76 2.36
C LEU A 214 -3.79 7.78 2.88
N ARG A 215 -2.49 8.11 2.75
CA ARG A 215 -1.40 7.33 3.38
C ARG A 215 -1.63 7.24 4.89
N GLY A 216 -1.89 8.36 5.55
CA GLY A 216 -2.11 8.46 6.98
C GLY A 216 -3.33 7.66 7.44
N LEU A 217 -4.41 7.59 6.65
CA LEU A 217 -5.55 6.72 6.94
C LEU A 217 -5.14 5.25 7.04
N ILE A 218 -4.46 4.74 6.01
CA ILE A 218 -4.01 3.34 5.98
C ILE A 218 -3.01 3.07 7.11
N VAL A 219 -2.00 3.94 7.27
CA VAL A 219 -0.95 3.77 8.29
C VAL A 219 -1.53 3.80 9.70
N SER A 220 -2.49 4.69 9.99
CA SER A 220 -3.13 4.76 11.31
C SER A 220 -3.85 3.48 11.70
N TRP A 221 -4.27 2.67 10.71
CA TRP A 221 -4.85 1.36 10.96
C TRP A 221 -3.77 0.29 11.18
N ILE A 222 -2.68 0.30 10.40
CA ILE A 222 -1.58 -0.68 10.50
C ILE A 222 -0.76 -0.49 11.79
N GLN A 223 -0.29 0.74 12.02
CA GLN A 223 0.74 1.10 12.99
C GLN A 223 0.48 0.61 14.43
N PRO A 224 -0.76 0.63 14.96
CA PRO A 224 -1.03 0.15 16.32
C PRO A 224 -0.62 -1.30 16.60
N LYS A 225 -0.42 -2.14 15.56
CA LYS A 225 0.10 -3.52 15.73
C LYS A 225 1.40 -3.77 14.96
N LEU A 226 1.80 -2.89 14.05
CA LEU A 226 3.00 -3.07 13.23
C LEU A 226 3.65 -1.72 12.91
N GLU A 227 4.75 -1.42 13.59
CA GLU A 227 5.54 -0.22 13.31
C GLU A 227 6.28 -0.34 11.97
N PRO A 228 6.45 0.77 11.24
CA PRO A 228 7.25 0.78 10.02
C PRO A 228 8.71 0.47 10.36
N ARG A 229 9.31 -0.44 9.58
CA ARG A 229 10.70 -0.84 9.79
C ARG A 229 11.69 0.22 9.37
N ILE A 230 11.35 1.03 8.37
CA ILE A 230 12.16 2.17 7.94
C ILE A 230 11.45 3.43 8.42
N GLN A 231 12.05 4.13 9.38
CA GLN A 231 11.56 5.42 9.84
C GLN A 231 12.41 6.52 9.20
N VAL A 232 11.75 7.57 8.71
CA VAL A 232 12.41 8.70 8.04
C VAL A 232 11.91 9.98 8.70
N GLN A 233 12.84 10.83 9.13
CA GLN A 233 12.58 12.13 9.75
C GLN A 233 13.33 13.23 8.99
N GLY A 234 12.89 14.48 9.13
CA GLY A 234 13.54 15.63 8.49
C GLY A 234 13.02 15.93 7.07
N ILE A 235 11.92 15.30 6.66
CA ILE A 235 11.22 15.56 5.39
C ILE A 235 9.81 16.05 5.73
N ASP A 236 9.34 17.07 5.03
CA ASP A 236 7.93 17.45 5.08
C ASP A 236 7.06 16.31 4.50
N GLU A 237 6.01 15.94 5.22
CA GLU A 237 5.12 14.84 4.87
C GLU A 237 4.44 14.98 3.49
N ASP A 238 4.25 16.21 3.00
CA ASP A 238 3.72 16.47 1.65
C ASP A 238 4.72 16.08 0.54
N TYR A 239 6.02 16.09 0.86
CA TYR A 239 7.10 15.72 -0.07
C TYR A 239 7.65 14.31 0.18
N ARG A 240 7.25 13.65 1.28
CA ARG A 240 7.64 12.27 1.60
C ARG A 240 7.46 11.27 0.44
N PRO A 241 6.40 11.34 -0.40
CA PRO A 241 6.27 10.48 -1.58
C PRO A 241 7.34 10.66 -2.65
N LEU A 242 7.99 11.82 -2.68
CA LEU A 242 9.03 12.14 -3.66
C LEU A 242 10.42 11.74 -3.17
N VAL A 243 10.55 11.25 -1.93
CA VAL A 243 11.82 10.78 -1.37
C VAL A 243 11.71 9.29 -1.09
N GLU A 244 12.35 8.49 -1.92
CA GLU A 244 12.38 7.04 -1.78
C GLU A 244 13.53 6.64 -0.86
N VAL A 245 13.26 5.80 0.13
CA VAL A 245 14.27 5.29 1.05
C VAL A 245 14.18 3.77 1.09
N ASN A 246 15.23 3.10 0.64
CA ASN A 246 15.40 1.67 0.70
C ASN A 246 16.58 1.31 1.60
N ALA A 247 16.55 0.09 2.13
CA ALA A 247 17.59 -0.43 2.99
C ALA A 247 17.96 -1.86 2.56
N LEU A 248 19.26 -2.09 2.36
CA LEU A 248 19.83 -3.39 2.08
C LEU A 248 20.64 -3.85 3.28
N GLN A 249 20.46 -5.11 3.67
CA GLN A 249 21.15 -5.71 4.81
C GLN A 249 22.24 -6.65 4.33
N HIS A 250 23.40 -6.59 4.98
CA HIS A 250 24.48 -7.55 4.79
C HIS A 250 25.29 -7.68 6.08
N ASP A 251 25.33 -8.87 6.66
CA ASP A 251 25.87 -9.13 8.00
C ASP A 251 25.25 -8.17 9.05
N ASN A 252 26.08 -7.58 9.90
CA ASN A 252 25.69 -6.56 10.87
C ASN A 252 25.80 -5.13 10.31
N ARG A 253 25.57 -4.95 9.00
CA ARG A 253 25.61 -3.64 8.32
C ARG A 253 24.37 -3.43 7.47
N LEU A 254 24.05 -2.16 7.27
CA LEU A 254 22.92 -1.73 6.48
C LEU A 254 23.33 -0.59 5.55
N LEU A 255 22.99 -0.73 4.27
CA LEU A 255 23.17 0.29 3.24
C LEU A 255 21.82 0.97 2.98
N PHE A 256 21.69 2.23 3.39
CA PHE A 256 20.59 3.08 2.99
C PHE A 256 20.81 3.56 1.55
N ILE A 257 19.75 3.49 0.74
CA ILE A 257 19.71 4.05 -0.60
C ILE A 257 18.54 5.04 -0.62
N CYS A 258 18.87 6.32 -0.75
CA CYS A 258 17.91 7.41 -0.70
C CYS A 258 17.87 8.12 -2.05
N CYS A 259 16.71 8.20 -2.68
CA CYS A 259 16.50 8.90 -3.95
C CYS A 259 15.53 10.06 -3.74
N ASN A 260 15.98 11.27 -4.03
CA ASN A 260 15.15 12.47 -3.93
C ASN A 260 14.69 12.89 -5.32
N ARG A 261 13.38 12.83 -5.56
CA ARG A 261 12.72 13.26 -6.81
C ARG A 261 12.06 14.63 -6.68
N SER A 262 12.25 15.31 -5.55
CA SER A 262 11.71 16.64 -5.28
C SER A 262 12.71 17.74 -5.68
N PRO A 263 12.26 18.99 -5.85
CA PRO A 263 13.13 20.13 -6.16
C PRO A 263 13.90 20.68 -4.94
N TYR A 264 13.72 20.10 -3.75
CA TYR A 264 14.31 20.57 -2.49
C TYR A 264 15.44 19.66 -2.03
N GLU A 265 16.46 20.20 -1.36
CA GLU A 265 17.42 19.39 -0.61
C GLU A 265 16.79 18.97 0.73
N TRP A 266 17.01 17.71 1.11
CA TRP A 266 16.55 17.19 2.41
C TRP A 266 17.73 16.75 3.27
N ASP A 267 17.76 17.21 4.53
CA ASP A 267 18.62 16.68 5.58
C ASP A 267 17.78 15.75 6.44
N MET A 268 17.87 14.45 6.16
CA MET A 268 17.01 13.44 6.77
C MET A 268 17.78 12.51 7.69
N THR A 269 17.06 12.00 8.70
CA THR A 269 17.52 10.91 9.55
C THR A 269 16.72 9.67 9.22
N VAL A 270 17.42 8.59 8.86
CA VAL A 270 16.82 7.28 8.55
C VAL A 270 17.21 6.30 9.64
N SER A 271 16.23 5.59 10.19
CA SER A 271 16.46 4.57 11.22
C SER A 271 15.75 3.26 10.88
N VAL A 272 16.45 2.16 11.17
CA VAL A 272 15.94 0.78 11.11
C VAL A 272 16.27 0.11 12.43
N ARG A 273 15.29 -0.54 13.06
CA ARG A 273 15.47 -1.19 14.35
C ARG A 273 16.65 -2.18 14.31
N GLY A 274 17.55 -2.08 15.30
CA GLY A 274 18.76 -2.91 15.38
C GLY A 274 20.00 -2.31 14.70
N TYR A 275 19.88 -1.16 14.05
CA TYR A 275 20.98 -0.46 13.38
C TYR A 275 21.10 0.98 13.88
N ALA A 276 22.30 1.53 13.78
CA ALA A 276 22.52 2.96 14.01
C ALA A 276 21.70 3.79 13.01
N ALA A 277 21.18 4.93 13.46
CA ALA A 277 20.50 5.88 12.58
C ALA A 277 21.52 6.54 11.64
N GLY A 278 21.16 6.67 10.35
CA GLY A 278 21.96 7.37 9.35
C GLY A 278 21.41 8.78 9.11
N ARG A 279 22.26 9.80 9.20
CA ARG A 279 21.90 11.17 8.80
C ARG A 279 22.46 11.44 7.39
N ILE A 280 21.58 11.78 6.45
CA ILE A 280 21.91 11.88 5.04
C ILE A 280 21.34 13.17 4.47
N LYS A 281 22.20 13.96 3.80
CA LYS A 281 21.76 15.08 2.97
C LYS A 281 21.61 14.62 1.53
N VAL A 282 20.41 14.77 0.96
CA VAL A 282 20.11 14.33 -0.41
C VAL A 282 19.68 15.53 -1.26
N PRO A 283 20.53 15.97 -2.20
CA PRO A 283 20.20 17.07 -3.11
C PRO A 283 18.97 16.78 -3.98
N PRO A 284 18.38 17.82 -4.59
CA PRO A 284 17.28 17.67 -5.54
C PRO A 284 17.65 16.74 -6.70
N PHE A 285 16.73 15.86 -7.09
CA PHE A 285 16.89 14.95 -8.25
C PHE A 285 18.14 14.04 -8.21
N GLU A 286 18.72 13.82 -7.02
CA GLU A 286 19.88 12.96 -6.82
C GLU A 286 19.54 11.71 -5.98
N SER A 287 20.46 10.74 -6.02
CA SER A 287 20.50 9.63 -5.08
C SER A 287 21.76 9.66 -4.22
N ARG A 288 21.61 9.22 -2.97
CA ARG A 288 22.71 9.08 -2.01
C ARG A 288 22.65 7.72 -1.34
N GLN A 289 23.81 7.27 -0.90
CA GLN A 289 23.98 6.02 -0.20
C GLN A 289 24.71 6.29 1.10
N GLU A 290 24.28 5.64 2.18
CA GLU A 290 24.91 5.74 3.49
C GLU A 290 25.03 4.35 4.10
N LEU A 291 26.22 4.01 4.59
CA LEU A 291 26.49 2.73 5.23
C LEU A 291 26.48 2.93 6.74
N VAL A 292 25.65 2.16 7.43
CA VAL A 292 25.59 2.15 8.91
C VAL A 292 25.86 0.75 9.45
N SER A 293 26.37 0.68 10.67
CA SER A 293 26.60 -0.56 11.41
C SER A 293 25.43 -0.88 12.34
N GLY A 294 25.33 -2.14 12.75
CA GLY A 294 24.46 -2.56 13.86
C GLY A 294 24.75 -1.76 15.12
N ALA A 295 23.69 -1.49 15.89
CA ALA A 295 23.77 -0.76 17.16
C ALA A 295 24.30 -1.64 18.30
#